data_AF-A0A7S2CT77-F1
#
_entry.id   AF-A0A7S2CT77-F1
#
_cell.length_a   1.000
_cell.length_b   1.000
_cell.length_c   1.000
_cell.angle_alpha   90.00
_cell.angle_beta   90.00
_cell.angle_gamma   90.00
#
_symmetry.space_group_name_H-M   'P 1'
#
loop_
_entity.id
_entity.type
_entity.pdbx_description
1 polymer ?
#
loop_
_entity_poly.entity_id
_entity_poly.type
_entity_poly.pdbx_seq_one_letter_code
_entity_poly.pdbx_strand_id
1 'polypeptide(L)'
;GGMPGMGGMGGPQQQPDNGRRVRVADLEQLQSSVTAHPALDWDARMAELAAQEGIVKTDDPSDGTTHVTFPAPVGVVAWLPTDALTDLDGTDLDGGGGGGDSKFELIE
;
A
#
# COMPACT_ATOMS: atom_id res chain seq x y z
N GLY A 1 21.06 -16.91 -41.87
CA GLY A 1 21.39 -16.25 -40.59
C GLY A 1 20.67 -16.98 -39.49
N GLY A 2 21.41 -17.58 -38.56
CA GLY A 2 20.84 -18.34 -37.46
C GLY A 2 20.07 -17.44 -36.48
N MET A 3 18.94 -17.93 -35.99
CA MET A 3 18.20 -17.34 -34.88
C MET A 3 18.86 -17.77 -33.56
N PRO A 4 19.33 -16.86 -32.70
CA PRO A 4 19.58 -17.20 -31.30
C PRO A 4 18.30 -16.97 -30.50
N GLY A 5 17.75 -18.05 -29.97
CA GLY A 5 16.78 -18.00 -28.89
C GLY A 5 17.43 -17.68 -27.53
N MET A 6 16.57 -17.68 -26.52
CA MET A 6 16.81 -17.72 -25.07
C MET A 6 16.86 -16.38 -24.33
N GLY A 7 15.83 -16.20 -23.50
CA GLY A 7 15.67 -15.13 -22.53
C GLY A 7 14.25 -15.10 -21.95
N GLY A 8 13.72 -16.25 -21.53
CA GLY A 8 12.58 -16.25 -20.60
C GLY A 8 13.03 -15.70 -19.24
N MET A 9 12.04 -15.35 -18.41
CA MET A 9 12.18 -15.03 -16.97
C MET A 9 12.53 -13.58 -16.63
N GLY A 10 11.59 -12.69 -16.90
CA GLY A 10 11.27 -11.58 -16.00
C GLY A 10 9.87 -11.79 -15.42
N GLY A 11 9.57 -13.00 -14.92
CA GLY A 11 8.41 -13.14 -14.05
C GLY A 11 8.69 -12.28 -12.82
N PRO A 12 7.70 -11.55 -12.26
CA PRO A 12 7.93 -10.75 -11.07
C PRO A 12 8.55 -11.68 -10.05
N GLN A 13 9.78 -11.34 -9.64
CA GLN A 13 10.47 -12.00 -8.55
C GLN A 13 9.53 -11.85 -7.37
N GLN A 14 8.74 -12.88 -7.09
CA GLN A 14 7.80 -12.90 -5.99
C GLN A 14 8.67 -12.79 -4.75
N GLN A 15 8.88 -11.55 -4.31
CA GLN A 15 9.55 -11.24 -3.07
C GLN A 15 8.81 -12.02 -1.99
N PRO A 16 9.55 -12.68 -1.08
CA PRO A 16 8.95 -13.54 -0.06
C PRO A 16 7.83 -12.75 0.62
N ASP A 17 6.67 -13.37 0.79
CA ASP A 17 5.51 -12.72 1.38
C ASP A 17 5.94 -12.04 2.68
N ASN A 18 5.97 -10.69 2.67
CA ASN A 18 6.51 -9.96 3.82
C ASN A 18 5.66 -10.19 5.07
N GLY A 19 4.42 -10.72 4.94
CA GLY A 19 3.54 -11.06 6.05
C GLY A 19 3.09 -9.84 6.86
N ARG A 20 3.44 -8.63 6.39
CA ARG A 20 3.17 -7.35 7.04
C ARG A 20 1.70 -7.03 6.93
N ARG A 21 1.05 -6.75 8.06
CA ARG A 21 -0.31 -6.23 8.10
C ARG A 21 -0.25 -4.74 7.80
N VAL A 22 -1.04 -4.34 6.82
CA VAL A 22 -1.21 -2.95 6.45
C VAL A 22 -2.67 -2.57 6.55
N ARG A 23 -2.91 -1.33 6.95
CA ARG A 23 -4.22 -0.72 6.91
C ARG A 23 -4.28 0.25 5.75
N VAL A 24 -5.31 0.10 4.92
CA VAL A 24 -5.61 1.05 3.87
C VAL A 24 -6.11 2.34 4.49
N ALA A 25 -5.68 3.48 3.97
CA ALA A 25 -6.19 4.78 4.37
C ALA A 25 -7.69 4.91 4.06
N ASP A 26 -8.31 5.96 4.60
CA ASP A 26 -9.71 6.28 4.32
C ASP A 26 -9.95 6.50 2.82
N LEU A 27 -11.21 6.36 2.41
CA LEU A 27 -11.65 6.45 1.01
C LEU A 27 -11.06 7.67 0.29
N GLU A 28 -11.13 8.83 0.93
CA GLU A 28 -10.68 10.11 0.37
C GLU A 28 -9.16 10.13 0.17
N GLN A 29 -8.40 9.62 1.13
CA GLN A 29 -6.95 9.55 1.07
C GLN A 29 -6.50 8.53 0.02
N LEU A 30 -7.12 7.34 0.02
CA LEU A 30 -6.84 6.28 -0.94
C LEU A 30 -7.13 6.75 -2.37
N GLN A 31 -8.29 7.36 -2.60
CA GLN A 31 -8.65 7.89 -3.90
C GLN A 31 -7.67 8.97 -4.36
N SER A 32 -7.29 9.88 -3.47
CA SER A 32 -6.32 10.94 -3.76
C SER A 32 -4.97 10.37 -4.18
N SER A 33 -4.41 9.43 -3.41
CA SER A 33 -3.13 8.80 -3.74
C SER A 33 -3.22 7.98 -5.03
N VAL A 34 -4.29 7.18 -5.23
CA VAL A 34 -4.46 6.39 -6.47
C VAL A 34 -4.59 7.30 -7.69
N THR A 35 -5.39 8.36 -7.63
CA THR A 35 -5.58 9.31 -8.74
C THR A 35 -4.32 10.12 -9.04
N ALA A 36 -3.49 10.37 -8.02
CA ALA A 36 -2.20 11.03 -8.19
C ALA A 36 -1.15 10.11 -8.85
N HIS A 37 -1.32 8.78 -8.76
CA HIS A 37 -0.38 7.81 -9.32
C HIS A 37 -0.69 7.54 -10.81
N PRO A 38 0.25 7.80 -11.74
CA PRO A 38 0.02 7.61 -13.17
C PRO A 38 -0.04 6.14 -13.61
N ALA A 39 0.33 5.21 -12.73
CA ALA A 39 0.36 3.77 -13.00
C ALA A 39 -0.89 3.03 -12.50
N LEU A 40 -1.76 3.70 -11.72
CA LEU A 40 -2.95 3.10 -11.14
C LEU A 40 -4.21 3.84 -11.61
N ASP A 41 -5.27 3.08 -11.80
CA ASP A 41 -6.61 3.60 -12.10
C ASP A 41 -7.52 3.34 -10.91
N TRP A 42 -8.25 4.37 -10.47
CA TRP A 42 -9.17 4.26 -9.34
C TRP A 42 -10.42 3.45 -9.73
N ASP A 43 -10.72 2.40 -8.96
CA ASP A 43 -11.87 1.53 -9.19
C ASP A 43 -12.85 1.61 -8.00
N ALA A 44 -14.16 1.57 -8.26
CA ALA A 44 -15.19 1.60 -7.22
C ALA A 44 -15.07 0.45 -6.20
N ARG A 45 -14.47 -0.68 -6.59
CA ARG A 45 -14.19 -1.80 -5.67
C ARG A 45 -13.09 -1.47 -4.67
N MET A 46 -12.17 -0.55 -4.99
CA MET A 46 -11.14 -0.09 -4.04
C MET A 46 -11.76 0.74 -2.91
N ALA A 47 -12.91 1.38 -3.15
CA ALA A 47 -13.66 2.09 -2.11
C ALA A 47 -14.10 1.16 -0.97
N GLU A 48 -14.44 -0.08 -1.29
CA GLU A 48 -14.82 -1.10 -0.30
C GLU A 48 -13.61 -1.66 0.47
N LEU A 49 -12.40 -1.48 -0.09
CA LEU A 49 -11.12 -1.84 0.53
C LEU A 49 -10.53 -0.68 1.36
N ALA A 50 -11.06 0.53 1.20
CA ALA A 50 -10.63 1.68 1.98
C ALA A 50 -10.94 1.47 3.47
N ALA A 51 -10.06 1.97 4.33
CA ALA A 51 -10.08 1.72 5.77
C ALA A 51 -10.02 0.23 6.21
N GLN A 52 -9.83 -0.72 5.28
CA GLN A 52 -9.66 -2.13 5.61
C GLN A 52 -8.21 -2.53 5.85
N GLU A 53 -8.06 -3.59 6.63
CA GLU A 53 -6.78 -4.21 6.95
C GLU A 53 -6.54 -5.39 6.01
N GLY A 54 -5.34 -5.47 5.48
CA GLY A 54 -4.91 -6.55 4.60
C GLY A 54 -3.48 -6.97 4.89
N ILE A 55 -3.05 -8.01 4.20
CA ILE A 55 -1.71 -8.57 4.35
C ILE A 55 -0.93 -8.25 3.07
N VAL A 56 0.24 -7.62 3.22
CA VAL A 56 1.14 -7.37 2.11
C VAL A 56 1.72 -8.70 1.65
N LYS A 57 1.45 -9.04 0.38
CA LYS A 57 2.14 -10.15 -0.30
C LYS A 57 3.42 -9.67 -0.95
N THR A 58 3.38 -8.53 -1.64
CA THR A 58 4.51 -8.07 -2.46
C THR A 58 4.49 -6.56 -2.56
N ASP A 59 5.61 -5.91 -2.30
CA ASP A 59 5.82 -4.51 -2.68
C ASP A 59 6.49 -4.43 -4.06
N ASP A 60 5.99 -3.52 -4.90
CA ASP A 60 6.63 -3.12 -6.15
C ASP A 60 7.23 -1.72 -6.00
N PRO A 61 8.56 -1.63 -5.79
CA PRO A 61 9.25 -0.35 -5.65
C PRO A 61 9.45 0.38 -6.98
N SER A 62 9.14 -0.25 -8.12
CA SER A 62 9.28 0.38 -9.44
C SER A 62 8.18 1.40 -9.67
N ASP A 63 6.96 1.06 -9.27
CA ASP A 63 5.77 1.91 -9.41
C ASP A 63 5.26 2.50 -8.09
N GLY A 64 5.87 2.11 -6.95
CA GLY A 64 5.46 2.55 -5.62
C GLY A 64 4.11 1.95 -5.19
N THR A 65 3.81 0.76 -5.68
CA THR A 65 2.54 0.07 -5.40
C THR A 65 2.80 -1.19 -4.60
N THR A 66 1.85 -1.57 -3.76
CA THR A 66 1.93 -2.73 -2.90
C THR A 66 0.73 -3.61 -3.10
N HIS A 67 0.99 -4.90 -3.28
CA HIS A 67 0.01 -5.94 -3.46
C HIS A 67 -0.49 -6.42 -2.09
N VAL A 68 -1.73 -6.04 -1.79
CA VAL A 68 -2.39 -6.36 -0.52
C VAL A 68 -3.47 -7.41 -0.77
N THR A 69 -3.43 -8.48 0.02
CA THR A 69 -4.48 -9.50 0.04
C THR A 69 -5.40 -9.28 1.23
N PHE A 70 -6.69 -9.25 0.97
CA PHE A 70 -7.73 -9.15 1.98
C PHE A 70 -8.30 -10.55 2.21
N PRO A 71 -8.13 -11.15 3.39
CA PRO A 71 -8.67 -12.46 3.69
C PRO A 71 -10.21 -12.45 3.71
N ALA A 72 -10.83 -13.62 3.88
CA ALA A 72 -12.28 -13.75 3.98
C ALA A 72 -12.86 -12.85 5.10
N PRO A 73 -14.06 -12.26 4.91
CA PRO A 73 -15.07 -12.61 3.90
C PRO A 73 -14.89 -11.96 2.51
N VAL A 74 -13.98 -10.99 2.38
CA VAL A 74 -13.80 -10.23 1.12
C VAL A 74 -13.03 -11.06 0.09
N GLY A 75 -11.88 -11.65 0.47
CA GLY A 75 -11.12 -12.55 -0.42
C GLY A 75 -10.58 -11.88 -1.69
N VAL A 76 -10.39 -10.56 -1.68
CA VAL A 76 -9.91 -9.78 -2.82
C VAL A 76 -8.42 -9.53 -2.67
N VAL A 77 -7.72 -9.46 -3.79
CA VAL A 77 -6.34 -9.01 -3.86
C VAL A 77 -6.26 -7.80 -4.77
N ALA A 78 -5.61 -6.74 -4.31
CA ALA A 78 -5.52 -5.48 -5.04
C ALA A 78 -4.13 -4.85 -4.88
N TRP A 79 -3.70 -4.16 -5.93
CA TRP A 79 -2.51 -3.31 -5.90
C TRP A 79 -2.95 -1.92 -5.46
N LEU A 80 -2.38 -1.46 -4.34
CA LEU A 80 -2.68 -0.16 -3.75
C LEU A 80 -1.38 0.65 -3.64
N PRO A 81 -1.41 1.97 -3.81
CA PRO A 81 -0.22 2.79 -3.67
C PRO A 81 0.28 2.70 -2.21
N THR A 82 1.58 2.53 -2.03
CA THR A 82 2.18 2.39 -0.69
C THR A 82 1.95 3.64 0.17
N ASP A 83 1.79 4.80 -0.47
CA ASP A 83 1.42 6.06 0.17
C ASP A 83 0.07 6.03 0.90
N ALA A 84 -0.86 5.20 0.42
CA ALA A 84 -2.17 5.02 1.04
C ALA A 84 -2.24 3.80 1.97
N LEU A 85 -1.10 3.17 2.28
CA LEU A 85 -1.01 2.01 3.16
C LEU A 85 -0.20 2.36 4.41
N THR A 86 -0.79 2.11 5.57
CA THR A 86 -0.15 2.27 6.87
C THR A 86 0.28 0.91 7.40
N ASP A 87 1.57 0.74 7.67
CA ASP A 87 2.06 -0.49 8.28
C ASP A 87 1.64 -0.62 9.74
N LEU A 88 1.05 -1.77 10.10
CA LEU A 88 0.59 -2.08 11.45
C LEU A 88 1.58 -2.95 12.23
N ASP A 89 2.54 -3.59 11.57
CA ASP A 89 3.56 -4.44 12.22
C ASP A 89 4.79 -3.63 12.67
N GLY A 90 4.94 -2.38 12.22
CA GLY A 90 6.00 -1.45 12.63
C GLY A 90 5.79 -0.74 13.97
N THR A 91 4.73 -1.03 14.74
CA THR A 91 4.50 -0.41 16.06
C THR A 91 4.98 -1.30 17.20
N ASP A 92 6.29 -1.53 17.28
CA ASP A 92 6.93 -1.91 18.55
C ASP A 92 7.96 -0.83 18.92
N LEU A 93 7.49 0.18 19.64
CA LEU A 93 8.20 0.83 20.75
C LEU A 93 9.67 1.24 20.50
N ASP A 94 9.90 2.35 19.79
CA ASP A 94 11.05 3.22 20.11
C ASP A 94 10.67 4.70 20.02
N GLY A 95 11.06 5.45 21.04
CA GLY A 95 10.42 6.71 21.43
C GLY A 95 10.78 7.94 20.59
N GLY A 96 9.80 8.84 20.50
CA GLY A 96 10.03 10.29 20.55
C GLY A 96 10.12 11.02 19.21
N GLY A 97 9.14 11.91 19.00
CA GLY A 97 9.43 13.22 18.40
C GLY A 97 8.53 13.68 17.26
N GLY A 98 7.57 14.55 17.61
CA GLY A 98 7.40 15.81 16.86
C GLY A 98 6.14 15.95 16.01
N GLY A 99 5.37 17.02 16.30
CA GLY A 99 4.63 17.75 15.28
C GLY A 99 3.13 17.84 15.47
N GLY A 100 2.70 18.60 16.47
CA GLY A 100 1.31 18.95 16.68
C GLY A 100 1.19 19.86 17.89
N ASP A 101 1.95 20.95 17.86
CA ASP A 101 1.74 22.13 18.69
C ASP A 101 0.24 22.48 18.70
N SER A 102 -0.44 22.01 19.73
CA SER A 102 -1.69 22.63 20.14
C SER A 102 -1.30 24.00 20.67
N LYS A 103 -1.34 25.01 19.80
CA LYS A 103 -1.35 26.43 20.17
C LYS A 103 -2.49 26.62 21.17
N PHE A 104 -2.18 26.45 22.45
CA PHE A 104 -3.03 26.81 23.57
C PHE A 104 -3.00 28.33 23.63
N GLU A 105 -3.84 29.00 22.84
CA GLU A 105 -4.09 30.42 22.99
C GLU A 105 -4.94 30.62 24.26
N LEU A 106 -4.24 30.87 25.36
CA LEU A 106 -4.76 31.55 26.53
C LEU A 106 -5.03 33.01 26.11
N ILE A 107 -6.30 33.41 26.05
CA ILE A 107 -6.70 34.82 26.10
C ILE A 107 -7.38 35.06 27.45
N GLU A 108 -6.63 35.68 28.37
CA GLU A 108 -7.20 36.43 29.50
C GLU A 108 -7.43 37.89 29.09
#